data_AF-A0A820UMZ8-F1
#
_entry.id   AF-A0A820UMZ8-F1
#
_cell.length_a   1.000
_cell.length_b   1.000
_cell.length_c   1.000
_cell.angle_alpha   90.00
_cell.angle_beta   90.00
_cell.angle_gamma   90.00
#
_symmetry.space_group_name_H-M   'P 1'
#
loop_
_entity.id
_entity.type
_entity.pdbx_description
1 polymer ?
#
loop_
_entity_poly.entity_id
_entity_poly.type
_entity_poly.pdbx_seq_one_letter_code
_entity_poly.pdbx_strand_id
1 'polypeptide(L)' 'FFIFVNFWTVSIHDGNYSVLKYLQPIINGAAHHNDHHQFYKYNYRQFFTLWDRLMNTFHSPHVYSEKKKNIN' A
#
# COMPACT_ATOMS: atom_id res chain seq x y z
N PHE A 1 5.39 -0.55 20.61
CA PHE A 1 5.61 0.56 19.67
C PHE A 1 6.82 0.32 18.76
N PHE A 2 8.06 0.32 19.28
CA PHE A 2 9.28 0.15 18.45
C PHE A 2 9.29 -1.14 17.60
N ILE A 3 8.97 -2.29 18.20
CA ILE A 3 8.91 -3.58 17.50
C ILE A 3 7.90 -3.54 16.34
N PHE A 4 6.73 -2.95 16.55
CA PHE A 4 5.69 -2.82 15.53
C PHE A 4 6.17 -1.98 14.34
N VAL A 5 6.82 -0.83 14.61
CA VAL A 5 7.34 0.05 13.55
C VAL A 5 8.42 -0.67 12.72
N ASN A 6 9.32 -1.41 13.36
CA ASN A 6 10.35 -2.18 12.65
C ASN A 6 9.74 -3.28 11.79
N PHE A 7 8.84 -4.08 12.36
CA PHE A 7 8.15 -5.13 11.62
C PHE A 7 7.41 -4.55 10.42
N TRP A 8 6.67 -3.46 10.61
CA TRP A 8 5.95 -2.80 9.54
C TRP A 8 6.88 -2.28 8.45
N THR A 9 7.94 -1.59 8.85
CA THR A 9 8.93 -1.02 7.92
C THR A 9 9.53 -2.11 7.07
N VAL A 10 9.92 -3.25 7.63
CA VAL A 10 10.41 -4.38 6.83
C VAL A 10 9.32 -4.93 5.92
N SER A 11 8.09 -5.12 6.43
CA SER A 11 6.98 -5.73 5.68
C SER A 11 6.53 -4.94 4.45
N ILE A 12 6.72 -3.62 4.40
CA ILE A 12 6.33 -2.82 3.22
C ILE A 12 7.43 -2.74 2.16
N HIS A 13 8.64 -3.23 2.46
CA HIS A 13 9.79 -3.26 1.56
C HIS A 13 10.18 -4.68 1.13
N ASP A 14 9.45 -5.71 1.58
CA ASP A 14 9.77 -7.12 1.29
C ASP A 14 9.42 -7.54 -0.15
N GLY A 15 8.76 -6.66 -0.93
CA GLY A 15 8.28 -6.95 -2.28
C GLY A 15 7.07 -7.88 -2.35
N ASN A 16 6.51 -8.29 -1.21
CA ASN A 16 5.35 -9.15 -1.12
C ASN A 16 4.07 -8.33 -1.06
N TYR A 17 3.38 -8.24 -2.20
CA TYR A 17 2.12 -7.48 -2.33
C TYR A 17 0.89 -8.21 -1.77
N SER A 18 1.08 -9.15 -0.84
CA SER A 18 0.00 -9.98 -0.29
C SER A 18 -0.66 -9.31 0.92
N VAL A 19 -1.75 -8.61 0.65
CA VAL A 19 -2.67 -8.09 1.69
C VAL A 19 -4.05 -8.70 1.45
N LEU A 20 -4.73 -9.09 2.54
CA LEU A 20 -6.10 -9.58 2.52
C LEU A 20 -7.01 -8.61 1.73
N LYS A 21 -7.81 -9.12 0.79
CA LYS A 21 -8.61 -8.31 -0.16
C LYS A 21 -9.44 -7.22 0.52
N TYR A 22 -10.04 -7.50 1.67
CA TYR A 22 -10.86 -6.54 2.41
C TYR A 22 -10.04 -5.48 3.17
N LEU A 23 -8.75 -5.73 3.42
CA LEU A 23 -7.83 -4.77 4.06
C LEU A 23 -7.07 -3.90 3.06
N GLN A 24 -6.97 -4.31 1.80
CA GLN A 24 -6.34 -3.53 0.72
C GLN A 24 -6.78 -2.06 0.67
N PRO A 25 -8.06 -1.68 0.81
CA PRO A 25 -8.44 -0.27 0.77
C PRO A 25 -8.05 0.52 2.02
N ILE A 26 -7.70 -0.14 3.13
CA ILE A 26 -7.47 0.48 4.45
C ILE A 26 -5.96 0.58 4.76
N ILE A 27 -5.21 -0.46 4.41
CA ILE A 27 -3.78 -0.59 4.74
C ILE A 27 -2.90 -0.03 3.62
N ASN A 28 -1.93 0.80 4.00
CA ASN A 28 -0.86 1.24 3.11
C ASN A 28 0.31 0.22 3.16
N GLY A 29 0.14 -0.89 2.45
CA GLY A 29 1.10 -2.00 2.41
C GLY A 29 2.15 -1.86 1.30
N ALA A 30 2.96 -2.92 1.10
CA ALA A 30 4.07 -2.92 0.12
C ALA A 30 3.70 -2.45 -1.29
N ALA A 31 2.50 -2.75 -1.78
CA ALA A 31 2.06 -2.32 -3.11
C ALA A 31 1.83 -0.80 -3.20
N HIS A 32 1.28 -0.20 -2.15
CA HIS A 32 1.06 1.25 -2.09
C HIS A 32 2.40 1.98 -1.95
N HIS A 33 3.30 1.42 -1.13
CA HIS A 33 4.64 1.94 -0.93
C HIS A 33 5.51 1.86 -2.20
N ASN A 34 5.43 0.75 -2.95
CA ASN A 34 6.07 0.64 -4.25
C ASN A 34 5.57 1.73 -5.22
N ASP A 35 4.26 1.93 -5.32
CA ASP A 35 3.68 2.97 -6.18
C ASP A 35 4.04 4.39 -5.71
N HIS A 36 4.17 4.60 -4.40
CA HIS A 36 4.69 5.85 -3.84
C HIS A 36 6.11 6.14 -4.36
N HIS A 37 7.01 5.16 -4.33
CA HIS A 37 8.37 5.30 -4.87
C HIS A 37 8.42 5.35 -6.40
N GLN A 38 7.45 4.78 -7.09
CA GLN A 38 7.40 4.81 -8.55
C GLN A 38 6.89 6.16 -9.08
N PHE A 39 5.85 6.72 -8.45
CA PHE A 39 5.15 7.90 -8.96
C PHE A 39 5.38 9.18 -8.16
N TYR A 40 5.86 9.09 -6.92
CA TYR A 40 6.15 10.21 -6.01
C TYR A 40 4.98 11.18 -5.73
N LYS A 41 3.76 10.81 -6.13
CA LYS A 41 2.56 11.67 -6.08
C LYS A 41 1.42 11.13 -5.21
N TYR A 42 1.53 9.89 -4.75
CA TYR A 42 0.42 9.17 -4.12
C TYR A 42 0.88 8.39 -2.88
N ASN A 43 -0.10 7.98 -2.06
CA ASN A 43 0.05 7.02 -0.96
C ASN A 43 1.15 7.38 0.05
N TYR A 44 1.18 8.61 0.52
CA TYR A 44 2.25 9.17 1.36
C TYR A 44 2.29 8.63 2.79
N ARG A 45 1.25 7.92 3.24
CA ARG A 45 1.08 7.57 4.65
C ARG A 45 1.73 6.23 4.99
N GLN A 46 2.34 6.16 6.18
CA GLN A 46 3.10 4.98 6.57
C GLN A 46 2.26 3.71 6.75
N PHE A 47 1.09 3.80 7.40
CA PHE A 47 0.34 2.62 7.86
C PHE A 47 -1.02 2.44 7.22
N PHE A 48 -1.78 3.53 7.08
CA PHE A 48 -3.19 3.51 6.68
C PHE A 48 -3.47 4.54 5.60
N THR A 49 -4.44 4.23 4.75
CA THR A 49 -4.84 5.07 3.61
C THR A 49 -5.79 6.22 4.00
N LEU A 50 -6.27 6.27 5.25
CA LEU A 50 -7.26 7.25 5.70
C LEU A 50 -6.87 8.69 5.34
N TRP A 51 -5.66 9.09 5.71
CA TRP A 51 -5.20 10.44 5.45
C TRP A 51 -4.89 10.70 3.97
N ASP A 52 -4.50 9.68 3.22
CA ASP A 52 -4.36 9.79 1.77
C ASP A 52 -5.72 10.03 1.10
N ARG A 53 -6.79 9.42 1.61
CA ARG A 53 -8.16 9.65 1.13
C ARG A 53 -8.65 11.05 1.48
N LEU A 54 -8.40 11.50 2.71
CA LEU A 54 -8.79 12.83 3.17
C LEU A 54 -8.06 13.95 2.41
N MET A 55 -6.80 13.73 2.04
CA MET A 55 -5.98 14.71 1.32
C MET A 55 -5.96 14.50 -0.20
N ASN A 56 -6.79 13.58 -0.71
CA ASN A 56 -6.91 13.28 -2.13
C ASN A 56 -5.58 12.83 -2.80
N THR A 57 -4.72 12.14 -2.04
CA THR A 57 -3.47 11.52 -2.51
C THR A 57 -3.56 10.00 -2.57
N PHE A 58 -4.73 9.42 -2.31
CA PHE A 58 -4.94 7.98 -2.40
C PHE A 58 -4.92 7.50 -3.85
N HIS A 59 -4.13 6.47 -4.13
CA HIS A 59 -4.10 5.78 -5.42
C HIS A 59 -4.14 4.27 -5.21
N SER A 60 -5.06 3.59 -5.91
CA SER A 60 -5.14 2.13 -5.86
C SER A 60 -3.91 1.52 -6.53
N PRO A 61 -3.16 0.63 -5.87
CA PRO A 61 -1.91 0.10 -6.42
C PRO A 61 -2.07 -0.59 -7.79
N HIS A 62 -1.14 -0.34 -8.70
CA HIS A 62 -1.19 -0.88 -10.07
C HIS A 62 -1.22 -2.42 -10.08
N VAL A 63 -0.41 -3.05 -9.22
CA VAL A 63 -0.29 -4.51 -9.08
C VAL A 63 -1.63 -5.18 -8.74
N TYR A 64 -2.49 -4.52 -7.96
CA TYR A 64 -3.81 -5.08 -7.63
C TYR A 64 -4.74 -5.10 -8.85
N SER A 65 -4.61 -4.10 -9.73
CA SER A 65 -5.35 -4.02 -10.98
C SER A 65 -4.90 -5.08 -11.98
N GLU A 66 -3.60 -5.33 -12.10
CA GLU A 66 -3.05 -6.40 -12.95
C GLU A 66 -3.47 -7.79 -12.46
N LYS A 67 -3.37 -8.05 -11.15
CA LYS A 67 -3.88 -9.30 -10.57
C LYS A 67 -5.36 -9.51 -10.88
N LYS A 68 -6.20 -8.46 -10.83
CA LYS A 68 -7.61 -8.57 -11.23
C LYS A 68 -7.80 -8.94 -12.70
N LYS A 69 -6.98 -8.40 -13.61
CA LYS A 69 -7.05 -8.73 -15.04
C LYS A 69 -6.64 -10.18 -15.33
N ASN A 70 -5.69 -10.73 -14.58
CA ASN A 70 -5.18 -12.09 -14.79
C ASN A 70 -6.07 -13.20 -14.17
N ILE A 71 -7.12 -12.84 -13.42
CA ILE A 71 -8.04 -13.78 -12.76
C ILE A 71 -9.42 -13.82 -13.47
N ASN A 72 -9.64 -12.92 -14.44
CA ASN A 72 -10.82 -12.89 -15.31
C ASN A 72 -10.49 -13.50 -16.67
#